data_AF-W6W2C5-F1
#
_entry.id   AF-W6W2C5-F1
#
_cell.length_a   1.000
_cell.length_b   1.000
_cell.length_c   1.000
_cell.angle_alpha   90.00
_cell.angle_beta   90.00
_cell.angle_gamma   90.00
#
_symmetry.space_group_name_H-M   'P 1'
#
loop_
_entity.id
_entity.type
_entity.pdbx_description
1 polymer ?
#
loop_
_entity_poly.entity_id
_entity_poly.type
_entity_poly.pdbx_seq_one_letter_code
_entity_poly.pdbx_strand_id
1 'polypeptide(L)'
;MALSGCHIVCAYAGSLAPQERGVAILGRPLWSETLTAGGSASAKAAPGADPYGKRGQAVIHYRAVVDGYLIIDKAPSAGNATQSRVVAPAGEMLTVYVDEGDKALFVGA
;
A
#
# COMPACT_ATOMS: atom_id res chain seq x y z
N MET A 1 4.04 10.08 22.25
CA MET A 1 4.96 9.89 21.12
C MET A 1 4.20 10.16 19.84
N ALA A 2 4.71 11.00 18.95
CA ALA A 2 4.11 11.23 17.64
C ALA A 2 4.34 9.99 16.75
N LEU A 3 3.35 9.63 15.94
CA LEU A 3 3.52 8.58 14.94
C LEU A 3 4.56 9.09 13.92
N SER A 4 5.61 8.32 13.67
CA SER A 4 6.63 8.62 12.64
C SER A 4 6.64 7.49 11.61
N GLY A 5 6.31 7.79 10.36
CA GLY A 5 6.27 6.79 9.29
C GLY A 5 4.99 6.82 8.46
N CYS A 6 4.57 5.65 7.98
CA CYS A 6 3.43 5.47 7.12
C CYS A 6 2.66 4.20 7.51
N HIS A 7 1.33 4.28 7.58
CA HIS A 7 0.48 3.10 7.73
C HIS A 7 -0.02 2.64 6.37
N ILE A 8 0.15 1.36 6.08
CA ILE A 8 -0.29 0.75 4.83
C ILE A 8 -1.33 -0.34 5.09
N VAL A 9 -2.26 -0.47 4.16
CA VAL A 9 -3.31 -1.49 4.14
C VAL A 9 -3.32 -2.10 2.75
N CYS A 10 -3.21 -3.43 2.68
CA CYS A 10 -3.39 -4.16 1.43
C CYS A 10 -4.78 -4.78 1.40
N ALA A 11 -5.50 -4.55 0.30
CA ALA A 11 -6.78 -5.16 0.03
C ALA A 11 -6.97 -5.31 -1.48
N TYR A 12 -8.02 -6.02 -1.89
CA TYR A 12 -8.43 -6.03 -3.29
C TYR A 12 -9.25 -4.79 -3.63
N ALA A 13 -9.13 -4.29 -4.86
CA ALA A 13 -10.05 -3.31 -5.39
C ALA A 13 -11.46 -3.93 -5.54
N GLY A 14 -12.48 -3.29 -4.95
CA GLY A 14 -13.87 -3.77 -4.94
C GLY A 14 -14.22 -4.76 -3.83
N SER A 15 -15.49 -5.20 -3.80
CA SER A 15 -16.07 -5.99 -2.72
C SER A 15 -16.86 -7.21 -3.23
N LEU A 16 -16.90 -8.29 -2.43
CA LEU A 16 -17.71 -9.49 -2.66
C LEU A 16 -19.16 -9.35 -2.22
N ALA A 17 -19.49 -8.32 -1.44
CA ALA A 17 -20.85 -8.14 -0.94
C ALA A 17 -21.77 -7.65 -2.08
N PRO A 18 -23.05 -8.10 -2.12
CA PRO A 18 -24.04 -7.58 -3.07
C PRO A 18 -24.07 -6.04 -3.04
N GLN A 19 -23.83 -5.42 -4.20
CA GLN A 19 -23.62 -3.98 -4.31
C GLN A 19 -24.95 -3.29 -4.63
N GLU A 20 -25.78 -3.04 -3.62
CA GLU A 20 -27.08 -2.37 -3.85
C GLU A 20 -26.98 -0.84 -3.94
N ARG A 21 -25.89 -0.22 -3.43
CA ARG A 21 -25.60 1.23 -3.48
C ARG A 21 -24.09 1.50 -3.44
N GLY A 22 -23.70 2.78 -3.58
CA GLY A 22 -22.33 3.33 -3.69
C GLY A 22 -21.20 2.45 -3.17
N VAL A 23 -20.28 2.11 -4.06
CA VAL A 23 -19.29 1.04 -3.88
C VAL A 23 -18.07 1.54 -3.09
N ALA A 24 -17.65 0.79 -2.07
CA ALA A 24 -16.34 0.99 -1.46
C ALA A 24 -15.24 0.62 -2.47
N ILE A 25 -14.37 1.57 -2.80
CA ILE A 25 -13.25 1.37 -3.74
C ILE A 25 -12.28 0.30 -3.21
N LEU A 26 -12.11 0.26 -1.88
CA LEU A 26 -11.27 -0.69 -1.17
C LEU A 26 -12.11 -1.81 -0.54
N GLY A 27 -11.77 -3.06 -0.83
CA GLY A 27 -12.37 -4.22 -0.18
C GLY A 27 -11.92 -4.41 1.27
N ARG A 28 -12.33 -5.52 1.89
CA ARG A 28 -11.86 -5.88 3.24
C ARG A 28 -10.33 -6.00 3.27
N PRO A 29 -9.63 -5.39 4.25
CA PRO A 29 -8.19 -5.54 4.43
C PRO A 29 -7.77 -7.01 4.53
N LEU A 30 -6.77 -7.38 3.75
CA LEU A 30 -6.09 -8.67 3.84
C LEU A 30 -5.02 -8.62 4.92
N TRP A 31 -4.28 -7.52 4.95
CA TRP A 31 -3.28 -7.21 5.96
C TRP A 31 -3.02 -5.70 6.02
N SER A 32 -2.43 -5.26 7.13
CA SER A 32 -2.00 -3.88 7.33
C SER A 32 -0.72 -3.86 8.14
N GLU A 33 0.16 -2.90 7.87
CA GLU A 33 1.44 -2.75 8.54
C GLU A 33 1.78 -1.27 8.73
N THR A 34 2.58 -0.96 9.74
CA THR A 34 3.14 0.39 9.92
C THR A 34 4.60 0.35 9.51
N LEU A 35 4.94 1.11 8.48
CA LEU A 35 6.30 1.28 8.00
C LEU A 35 6.95 2.46 8.71
N THR A 36 8.16 2.24 9.22
CA THR A 36 8.95 3.31 9.84
C THR A 36 9.57 4.18 8.75
N ALA A 37 9.83 5.45 9.08
CA ALA A 37 10.52 6.38 8.17
C ALA A 37 11.94 5.94 7.78
N GLY A 38 12.54 5.00 8.54
CA GLY A 38 13.89 4.48 8.34
C GLY A 38 14.05 3.45 7.22
N GLY A 39 13.07 3.29 6.32
CA GLY A 39 13.25 2.52 5.08
C GLY A 39 13.21 1.01 5.25
N SER A 40 12.45 0.47 6.19
CA SER A 40 12.17 -0.97 6.21
C SER A 40 11.01 -1.29 5.27
N ALA A 41 11.19 -2.31 4.43
CA ALA A 41 10.12 -2.83 3.59
C ALA A 41 9.07 -3.57 4.41
N SER A 42 7.85 -3.68 3.88
CA SER A 42 6.78 -4.48 4.45
C SER A 42 7.22 -5.94 4.59
N ALA A 43 6.81 -6.57 5.68
CA ALA A 43 7.06 -7.99 5.89
C ALA A 43 6.26 -8.83 4.90
N LYS A 44 5.01 -8.41 4.67
CA LYS A 44 4.09 -9.05 3.72
C LYS A 44 4.21 -8.47 2.32
N ALA A 45 4.00 -9.35 1.35
CA ALA A 45 3.90 -9.01 -0.07
C ALA A 45 2.43 -8.96 -0.51
N ALA A 46 2.17 -8.26 -1.61
CA ALA A 46 0.86 -8.20 -2.23
C ALA A 46 0.51 -9.55 -2.91
N PRO A 47 -0.73 -10.05 -2.75
CA PRO A 47 -1.14 -11.37 -3.24
C PRO A 47 -1.59 -11.38 -4.71
N GLY A 48 -1.36 -10.33 -5.49
CA GLY A 48 -1.78 -10.25 -6.89
C GLY A 48 -3.28 -10.05 -7.07
N ALA A 49 -3.89 -10.69 -8.08
CA ALA A 49 -5.33 -10.63 -8.32
C ALA A 49 -6.12 -11.54 -7.36
N ASP A 50 -7.40 -11.25 -7.14
CA ASP A 50 -8.27 -12.11 -6.33
C ASP A 50 -8.37 -13.51 -7.00
N PRO A 51 -8.01 -14.60 -6.29
CA PRO A 51 -7.92 -15.93 -6.88
C PRO A 51 -9.28 -16.49 -7.32
N TYR A 52 -10.38 -15.90 -6.84
CA TYR A 52 -11.73 -16.31 -7.20
C TYR A 52 -12.30 -15.48 -8.36
N GLY A 53 -11.57 -14.50 -8.89
CA GLY A 53 -12.00 -13.64 -9.99
C GLY A 53 -13.21 -12.76 -9.67
N LYS A 54 -13.53 -12.59 -8.39
CA LYS A 54 -14.72 -11.84 -7.94
C LYS A 54 -14.39 -10.41 -7.49
N ARG A 55 -13.10 -10.09 -7.37
CA ARG A 55 -12.58 -8.75 -7.05
C ARG A 55 -11.49 -8.38 -8.04
N GLY A 56 -11.08 -7.11 -8.03
CA GLY A 56 -9.97 -6.62 -8.87
C GLY A 56 -8.59 -7.03 -8.35
N GLN A 57 -7.56 -6.32 -8.82
CA GLN A 57 -6.19 -6.47 -8.35
C GLN A 57 -6.03 -6.03 -6.89
N ALA A 58 -5.00 -6.56 -6.24
CA ALA A 58 -4.52 -6.00 -4.98
C ALA A 58 -4.10 -4.54 -5.16
N VAL A 59 -4.38 -3.74 -4.15
CA VAL A 59 -3.95 -2.36 -4.04
C VAL A 59 -3.33 -2.15 -2.67
N ILE A 60 -2.41 -1.19 -2.58
CA ILE A 60 -1.93 -0.67 -1.32
C ILE A 60 -2.57 0.70 -1.11
N HIS A 61 -3.35 0.80 -0.04
CA HIS A 61 -3.84 2.06 0.48
C HIS A 61 -2.92 2.49 1.62
N TYR A 62 -2.41 3.72 1.57
CA TYR A 62 -1.46 4.20 2.56
C TYR A 62 -1.81 5.59 3.07
N ARG A 63 -1.38 5.84 4.32
CA ARG A 63 -1.41 7.16 4.94
C ARG A 63 -0.07 7.44 5.61
N ALA A 64 0.64 8.44 5.09
CA ALA A 64 1.87 8.91 5.70
C ALA A 64 1.58 9.91 6.82
N VAL A 65 2.41 9.89 7.87
CA VAL A 65 2.34 10.87 8.97
C VAL A 65 3.40 11.96 8.82
N VAL A 66 4.44 11.68 8.03
CA VAL A 66 5.50 12.62 7.62
C VAL A 66 5.61 12.60 6.10
N ASP A 67 6.12 13.68 5.52
CA ASP A 67 6.35 13.72 4.08
C ASP A 67 7.43 12.73 3.67
N GLY A 68 7.30 12.16 2.49
CA GLY A 68 8.27 11.20 2.00
C GLY A 68 7.88 10.58 0.68
N TYR A 69 8.42 9.38 0.45
CA TYR A 69 8.14 8.58 -0.73
C TYR A 69 7.84 7.14 -0.33
N LEU A 70 6.88 6.54 -1.04
CA LEU A 70 6.63 5.11 -1.02
C LEU A 70 7.28 4.47 -2.25
N ILE A 71 8.10 3.46 -2.02
CA ILE A 71 8.67 2.62 -3.08
C ILE A 71 7.91 1.30 -3.07
N ILE A 72 7.38 0.91 -4.22
CA ILE A 72 6.67 -0.35 -4.41
C ILE A 72 7.39 -1.14 -5.49
N ASP A 73 7.88 -2.31 -5.10
CA ASP A 73 8.58 -3.24 -5.98
C ASP A 73 8.66 -4.61 -5.27
N LYS A 74 9.05 -5.67 -5.96
CA LYS A 74 9.31 -7.00 -5.36
C LYS A 74 10.45 -6.96 -4.34
N ALA A 75 11.44 -6.10 -4.58
CA ALA A 75 12.59 -5.89 -3.71
C ALA A 75 12.87 -4.38 -3.54
N PRO A 76 12.03 -3.66 -2.79
CA PRO A 76 12.14 -2.21 -2.69
C PRO A 76 13.37 -1.83 -1.86
N SER A 77 14.11 -0.81 -2.31
CA SER A 77 15.34 -0.36 -1.67
C SER A 77 15.44 1.17 -1.68
N ALA A 78 15.67 1.77 -0.51
CA ALA A 78 15.83 3.22 -0.38
C ALA A 78 17.02 3.78 -1.18
N GLY A 79 18.07 2.97 -1.37
CA GLY A 79 19.28 3.35 -2.09
C GLY A 79 19.17 3.28 -3.61
N ASN A 80 18.11 2.67 -4.15
CA ASN A 80 17.95 2.53 -5.58
C ASN A 80 17.11 3.69 -6.16
N ALA A 81 17.74 4.55 -6.96
CA ALA A 81 17.08 5.68 -7.60
C ALA A 81 16.30 5.30 -8.87
N THR A 82 16.48 4.08 -9.40
CA THR A 82 15.76 3.63 -10.59
C THR A 82 14.38 3.04 -10.29
N GLN A 83 14.10 2.73 -9.02
CA GLN A 83 12.78 2.25 -8.60
C GLN A 83 11.78 3.39 -8.56
N SER A 84 10.57 3.11 -9.08
CA SER A 84 9.46 4.06 -9.08
C SER A 84 9.10 4.46 -7.64
N ARG A 85 8.97 5.77 -7.44
CA ARG A 85 8.64 6.39 -6.16
C ARG A 85 7.30 7.09 -6.30
N VAL A 86 6.41 6.81 -5.36
CA VAL A 86 5.15 7.54 -5.22
C VAL A 86 5.33 8.56 -4.11
N VAL A 87 5.02 9.82 -4.39
CA VAL A 87 5.04 10.87 -3.36
C VAL A 87 4.04 10.50 -2.27
N ALA A 88 4.45 10.60 -1.02
CA ALA A 88 3.63 10.30 0.14
C ALA A 88 3.55 11.55 1.03
N PRO A 89 2.61 12.48 0.75
CA PRO A 89 2.41 13.67 1.56
C PRO A 89 1.91 13.31 2.96
N ALA A 90 2.35 14.06 3.96
CA ALA A 90 1.89 13.90 5.32
C ALA A 90 0.37 14.16 5.43
N GLY A 91 -0.33 13.26 6.11
CA GLY A 91 -1.76 13.40 6.41
C GLY A 91 -2.70 12.94 5.31
N GLU A 92 -2.21 12.71 4.08
CA GLU A 92 -3.00 12.28 2.94
C GLU A 92 -3.14 10.75 2.85
N MET A 93 -4.25 10.33 2.25
CA MET A 93 -4.56 8.92 1.97
C MET A 93 -4.52 8.70 0.46
N LEU A 94 -3.68 7.78 0.01
CA LEU A 94 -3.50 7.47 -1.40
C LEU A 94 -3.61 5.96 -1.61
N THR A 95 -4.09 5.57 -2.79
CA THR A 95 -4.23 4.17 -3.19
C THR A 95 -3.45 3.95 -4.47
N VAL A 96 -2.67 2.88 -4.51
CA VAL A 96 -1.84 2.52 -5.65
C VAL A 96 -2.03 1.04 -6.00
N TYR A 97 -2.08 0.77 -7.30
CA TYR A 97 -2.08 -0.60 -7.81
C TYR A 97 -0.71 -1.23 -7.60
N VAL A 98 -0.72 -2.53 -7.31
CA VAL A 98 0.48 -3.31 -7.04
C VAL A 98 0.40 -4.67 -7.73
N ASP A 99 1.55 -5.20 -8.11
CA ASP A 99 1.64 -6.53 -8.70
C ASP A 99 1.84 -7.62 -7.64
N GLU A 100 1.69 -8.87 -8.05
CA GLU A 100 1.95 -10.01 -7.18
C GLU A 100 3.42 -10.05 -6.72
N GLY A 101 3.62 -10.17 -5.40
CA GLY A 101 4.93 -10.22 -4.79
C GLY A 101 5.52 -8.85 -4.42
N ASP A 102 4.87 -7.75 -4.80
CA ASP A 102 5.33 -6.41 -4.46
C ASP A 102 5.27 -6.16 -2.96
N LYS A 103 6.25 -5.41 -2.48
CA LYS A 103 6.39 -4.91 -1.12
C LYS A 103 6.47 -3.40 -1.13
N ALA A 104 6.06 -2.79 -0.03
CA ALA A 104 6.12 -1.35 0.15
C ALA A 104 7.24 -0.98 1.11
N LEU A 105 8.00 0.06 0.78
CA LEU A 105 9.01 0.65 1.63
C LEU A 105 8.75 2.15 1.72
N PHE A 106 8.73 2.69 2.93
CA PHE A 106 8.53 4.11 3.17
C PHE A 106 9.85 4.79 3.52
N VAL A 107 10.17 5.86 2.81
CA VAL A 107 11.31 6.74 3.10
C VAL A 107 10.73 8.08 3.51
N GLY A 108 10.74 8.36 4.81
CA GLY A 108 10.29 9.64 5.36
C GLY A 108 11.42 10.67 5.40
N ALA A 109 11.06 11.95 5.28
CA ALA A 109 11.94 13.09 5.52
C ALA A 109 12.07 13.41 7.02
#